data_AF-A0A4P9WTE5-F1
#
_entry.id   AF-A0A4P9WTE5-F1
#
_cell.length_a   1.000
_cell.length_b   1.000
_cell.length_c   1.000
_cell.angle_alpha   90.00
_cell.angle_beta   90.00
_cell.angle_gamma   90.00
#
_symmetry.space_group_name_H-M   'P 1'
#
loop_
_entity.id
_entity.type
_entity.pdbx_description
1 polymer ?
#
loop_
_entity_poly.entity_id
_entity_poly.type
_entity_poly.pdbx_seq_one_letter_code
_entity_poly.pdbx_strand_id
1 'polypeptide(L)'
;MLKHVLGHVAAVVRQAAQDANDAGATPVWVCDGTFGAGGYTRAILKAFPNVRVVAIDQDPLVIRLATTMARKFPGRLFPEYGSFRHLDRIVAKHAPQGCHAIVLDIGVSSMQIDTASRGFSYRKDGPLDMRMDRELPALSAVSASGPAIDNASSPGEASREASTIAGDAGAKPKPRRGRPRPSTDRSAQDPNHEPSSSSSTETRSSPSPAKSVLYYAGHKPLCTAADLVRYLPESRLAALFRVWGQEPFAGRIARHLAEARETRSYRGSGRDRFCATTRELAIRIARAVGFGVSKRERVEDAQQAARGKKHRGGGAPRPREDRFGQDPAQDAAIWRALGTLRTSRHPCRRVFQALRIAVNDELGSLRDAAAAAARPGVLVPGGRLVVVTFQPLEDKVVKQELLRAAGDARVCRALGDLSRPPDLT
;
A
#
# COMPACT_ATOMS: atom_id res chain seq x y z
N MET A 1 -12.80 17.41 14.35
CA MET A 1 -11.55 16.81 13.79
C MET A 1 -11.20 17.38 12.41
N LEU A 2 -11.79 16.93 11.28
CA LEU A 2 -11.32 17.30 9.92
C LEU A 2 -11.13 18.81 9.67
N LYS A 3 -12.06 19.68 10.10
CA LYS A 3 -11.93 21.14 9.97
C LYS A 3 -10.70 21.72 10.68
N HIS A 4 -10.29 21.16 11.82
CA HIS A 4 -9.11 21.60 12.57
C HIS A 4 -7.83 21.13 11.89
N VAL A 5 -7.80 19.90 11.36
CA VAL A 5 -6.68 19.40 10.56
C VAL A 5 -6.49 20.27 9.31
N LEU A 6 -7.58 20.56 8.59
CA LEU A 6 -7.58 21.48 7.45
C LEU A 6 -6.99 22.85 7.82
N GLY A 7 -7.39 23.39 8.99
CA GLY A 7 -6.88 24.65 9.52
C GLY A 7 -5.37 24.63 9.80
N HIS A 8 -4.86 23.59 10.46
CA HIS A 8 -3.43 23.45 10.77
C HIS A 8 -2.57 23.29 9.52
N VAL A 9 -2.95 22.41 8.58
CA VAL A 9 -2.22 22.25 7.32
C VAL A 9 -2.21 23.56 6.54
N ALA A 10 -3.36 24.23 6.42
CA ALA A 10 -3.45 25.53 5.76
C ALA A 10 -2.62 26.62 6.48
N ALA A 11 -2.46 26.55 7.81
CA ALA A 11 -1.58 27.45 8.58
C ALA A 11 -0.09 27.17 8.33
N VAL A 12 0.34 25.91 8.32
CA VAL A 12 1.75 25.56 8.04
C VAL A 12 2.15 25.93 6.62
N VAL A 13 1.28 25.68 5.63
CA VAL A 13 1.52 26.11 4.24
C VAL A 13 1.46 27.63 4.10
N ARG A 14 0.55 28.31 4.82
CA ARG A 14 0.53 29.78 4.91
C ARG A 14 1.85 30.32 5.43
N GLN A 15 2.40 29.75 6.50
CA GLN A 15 3.67 30.20 7.04
C GLN A 15 4.81 29.97 6.04
N ALA A 16 4.88 28.78 5.42
CA ALA A 16 5.90 28.51 4.40
C ALA A 16 5.79 29.44 3.18
N ALA A 17 4.58 29.83 2.78
CA ALA A 17 4.37 30.80 1.72
C ALA A 17 4.75 32.23 2.15
N GLN A 18 4.45 32.61 3.40
CA GLN A 18 4.80 33.92 3.94
C GLN A 18 6.31 34.08 4.09
N ASP A 19 6.99 33.12 4.73
CA ASP A 19 8.45 33.13 4.89
C ASP A 19 9.17 33.23 3.53
N ALA A 20 8.65 32.55 2.51
CA ALA A 20 9.16 32.62 1.15
C ALA A 20 8.94 33.99 0.50
N ASN A 21 7.78 34.62 0.72
CA ASN A 21 7.49 35.98 0.25
C ASN A 21 8.42 37.01 0.92
N ASP A 22 8.62 36.88 2.24
CA ASP A 22 9.45 37.78 3.04
C ASP A 22 10.94 37.65 2.65
N ALA A 23 11.36 36.45 2.23
CA ALA A 23 12.66 36.18 1.62
C ALA A 23 12.77 36.58 0.13
N GLY A 24 11.74 37.19 -0.47
CA GLY A 24 11.72 37.66 -1.86
C GLY A 24 11.56 36.56 -2.93
N ALA A 25 11.19 35.33 -2.55
CA ALA A 25 11.07 34.21 -3.48
C ALA A 25 9.90 34.41 -4.47
N THR A 26 10.20 34.38 -5.77
CA THR A 26 9.20 34.49 -6.82
C THR A 26 9.47 33.51 -7.97
N PRO A 27 8.52 32.62 -8.33
CA PRO A 27 7.26 32.31 -7.66
C PRO A 27 7.44 31.38 -6.44
N VAL A 28 6.50 31.44 -5.49
CA VAL A 28 6.47 30.49 -4.37
C VAL A 28 5.79 29.19 -4.80
N TRP A 29 6.55 28.10 -4.89
CA TRP A 29 6.03 26.76 -5.20
C TRP A 29 5.52 26.00 -3.97
N VAL A 30 4.34 25.38 -4.11
CA VAL A 30 3.76 24.43 -3.16
C VAL A 30 3.35 23.16 -3.91
N CYS A 31 3.53 21.98 -3.31
CA CYS A 31 3.00 20.72 -3.83
C CYS A 31 1.85 20.22 -2.94
N ASP A 32 0.66 20.03 -3.52
CA ASP A 32 -0.44 19.27 -2.93
C ASP A 32 -0.38 17.85 -3.52
N GLY A 33 0.28 16.94 -2.82
CA GLY A 33 0.58 15.60 -3.32
C GLY A 33 -0.60 14.62 -3.31
N THR A 34 -1.75 15.05 -2.77
CA THR A 34 -2.96 14.25 -2.59
C THR A 34 -4.19 15.12 -2.82
N PHE A 35 -4.26 15.75 -4.00
CA PHE A 35 -5.15 16.87 -4.27
C PHE A 35 -6.63 16.59 -3.92
N GLY A 36 -7.15 15.40 -4.23
CA GLY A 36 -8.51 14.99 -3.90
C GLY A 36 -9.59 15.98 -4.35
N ALA A 37 -10.24 16.66 -3.39
CA ALA A 37 -11.28 17.67 -3.68
C ALA A 37 -10.74 19.12 -3.81
N GLY A 38 -9.41 19.29 -3.86
CA GLY A 38 -8.75 20.59 -3.96
C GLY A 38 -9.02 21.53 -2.79
N GLY A 39 -9.21 20.98 -1.59
CA GLY A 39 -9.53 21.76 -0.37
C GLY A 39 -8.37 22.68 0.04
N TYR A 40 -7.19 22.09 0.27
CA TYR A 40 -5.96 22.81 0.60
C TYR A 40 -5.56 23.75 -0.54
N THR A 41 -5.34 23.20 -1.74
CA THR A 41 -4.97 23.97 -2.94
C THR A 41 -5.82 25.23 -3.15
N ARG A 42 -7.16 25.13 -3.05
CA ARG A 42 -8.06 26.29 -3.22
C ARG A 42 -7.95 27.33 -2.10
N ALA A 43 -7.68 26.92 -0.87
CA ALA A 43 -7.44 27.85 0.24
C ALA A 43 -6.12 28.59 0.05
N ILE A 44 -5.06 27.87 -0.36
CA ILE A 44 -3.72 28.41 -0.63
C ILE A 44 -3.76 29.41 -1.80
N LEU A 45 -4.31 29.01 -2.96
CA LEU A 45 -4.35 29.84 -4.17
C LEU A 45 -5.16 31.14 -3.99
N LYS A 46 -6.18 31.12 -3.11
CA LYS A 46 -6.95 32.31 -2.74
C LYS A 46 -6.22 33.25 -1.79
N ALA A 47 -5.38 32.72 -0.89
CA ALA A 47 -4.72 33.51 0.14
C ALA A 47 -3.44 34.20 -0.37
N PHE A 48 -2.70 33.58 -1.29
CA PHE A 48 -1.39 34.07 -1.74
C PHE A 48 -1.36 34.26 -3.25
N PRO A 49 -1.42 35.48 -3.80
CA PRO A 49 -1.51 35.72 -5.26
C PRO A 49 -0.33 35.21 -6.09
N ASN A 50 0.87 35.14 -5.52
CA ASN A 50 2.12 34.73 -6.18
C ASN A 50 2.46 33.23 -6.02
N VAL A 51 1.69 32.47 -5.22
CA VAL A 51 1.91 31.03 -5.07
C VAL A 51 1.48 30.26 -6.31
N ARG A 52 2.30 29.30 -6.73
CA ARG A 52 1.99 28.26 -7.71
C ARG A 52 1.85 26.91 -7.01
N VAL A 53 0.84 26.13 -7.39
CA VAL A 53 0.58 24.80 -6.80
C VAL A 53 0.70 23.71 -7.86
N VAL A 54 1.57 22.74 -7.60
CA VAL A 54 1.56 21.43 -8.28
C VAL A 54 0.57 20.54 -7.54
N ALA A 55 -0.44 20.02 -8.24
CA ALA A 55 -1.53 19.24 -7.67
C ALA A 55 -1.48 17.81 -8.20
N ILE A 56 -0.97 16.89 -7.40
CA ILE A 56 -0.77 15.49 -7.76
C ILE A 56 -1.98 14.67 -7.31
N ASP A 57 -2.51 13.83 -8.20
CA ASP A 57 -3.37 12.72 -7.81
C ASP A 57 -3.24 11.54 -8.79
N GLN A 58 -3.41 10.33 -8.28
CA GLN A 58 -3.38 9.08 -9.07
C GLN A 58 -4.77 8.68 -9.56
N ASP A 59 -5.81 9.42 -9.19
CA ASP A 59 -7.20 9.17 -9.59
C ASP A 59 -7.58 10.03 -10.81
N PRO A 60 -7.82 9.45 -12.00
CA PRO A 60 -8.13 10.23 -13.20
C PRO A 60 -9.37 11.13 -13.07
N LEU A 61 -10.33 10.77 -12.21
CA LEU A 61 -11.50 11.62 -11.94
C LEU A 61 -11.11 12.87 -11.14
N VAL A 62 -10.16 12.73 -10.21
CA VAL A 62 -9.62 13.85 -9.46
C VAL A 62 -8.83 14.78 -10.37
N ILE A 63 -8.04 14.26 -11.30
CA ILE A 63 -7.31 15.09 -12.27
C ILE A 63 -8.28 15.91 -13.14
N ARG A 64 -9.42 15.34 -13.59
CA ARG A 64 -10.45 16.12 -14.30
C ARG A 64 -11.01 17.27 -13.45
N LEU A 65 -11.18 17.08 -12.14
CA LEU A 65 -11.57 18.16 -11.22
C LEU A 65 -10.47 19.21 -11.04
N ALA A 66 -9.21 18.78 -10.91
CA ALA A 66 -8.05 19.66 -10.80
C ALA A 66 -7.89 20.53 -12.06
N THR A 67 -8.00 19.96 -13.27
CA THR A 67 -8.03 20.68 -14.55
C THR A 67 -9.18 21.67 -14.64
N THR A 68 -10.37 21.30 -14.15
CA THR A 68 -11.53 22.21 -14.09
C THR A 68 -11.28 23.37 -13.12
N MET A 69 -10.58 23.12 -12.00
CA MET A 69 -10.21 24.16 -11.05
C MET A 69 -9.07 25.05 -11.56
N ALA A 70 -8.13 24.51 -12.36
CA ALA A 70 -7.01 25.26 -12.93
C ALA A 70 -7.47 26.40 -13.85
N ARG A 71 -8.61 26.24 -14.54
CA ARG A 71 -9.27 27.33 -15.30
C ARG A 71 -9.64 28.56 -14.45
N LYS A 72 -9.78 28.40 -13.13
CA LYS A 72 -10.06 29.48 -12.17
C LYS A 72 -8.78 30.10 -11.58
N PHE A 73 -7.62 29.50 -11.84
CA PHE A 73 -6.31 29.93 -11.36
C PHE A 73 -5.25 29.77 -12.48
N PRO A 74 -5.44 30.47 -13.62
CA PRO A 74 -4.57 30.32 -14.80
C PRO A 74 -3.11 30.64 -14.46
N GLY A 75 -2.18 29.83 -14.98
CA GLY A 75 -0.74 29.97 -14.71
C GLY A 75 -0.29 29.70 -13.26
N ARG A 76 -1.22 29.24 -12.40
CA ARG A 76 -0.97 29.06 -10.96
C ARG A 76 -1.30 27.67 -10.41
N LEU A 77 -2.14 26.89 -11.07
CA LEU A 77 -2.44 25.52 -10.71
C LEU A 77 -2.02 24.56 -11.82
N PHE A 78 -1.20 23.58 -11.48
CA PHE A 78 -0.61 22.60 -12.38
C PHE A 78 -1.04 21.18 -11.95
N PRO A 79 -2.15 20.64 -12.51
CA PRO A 79 -2.57 19.26 -12.27
C PRO A 79 -1.59 18.26 -12.86
N GLU A 80 -1.18 17.27 -12.07
CA GLU A 80 -0.30 16.17 -12.50
C GLU A 80 -0.93 14.83 -12.17
N TYR A 81 -1.21 14.05 -13.22
CA TYR A 81 -1.63 12.66 -13.08
C TYR A 81 -0.43 11.79 -12.70
N GLY A 82 -0.46 11.20 -11.52
CA GLY A 82 0.61 10.34 -11.03
C GLY A 82 0.50 10.02 -9.55
N SER A 83 1.36 9.12 -9.07
CA SER A 83 1.47 8.85 -7.64
C SER A 83 2.49 9.79 -6.99
N PHE A 84 2.16 10.31 -5.80
CA PHE A 84 3.08 11.04 -4.94
C PHE A 84 4.33 10.23 -4.54
N ARG A 85 4.35 8.90 -4.76
CA ARG A 85 5.57 8.08 -4.78
C ARG A 85 6.72 8.70 -5.59
N HIS A 86 6.40 9.40 -6.68
CA HIS A 86 7.36 10.01 -7.61
C HIS A 86 7.48 11.53 -7.39
N LEU A 87 7.34 11.97 -6.13
CA LEU A 87 7.36 13.36 -5.71
C LEU A 87 8.58 14.12 -6.25
N ASP A 88 9.77 13.51 -6.21
CA ASP A 88 11.01 14.09 -6.70
C ASP A 88 10.96 14.41 -8.21
N ARG A 89 10.57 13.44 -9.04
CA ARG A 89 10.42 13.61 -10.49
C ARG A 89 9.34 14.65 -10.83
N ILE A 90 8.23 14.65 -10.10
CA ILE A 90 7.11 15.57 -10.37
C ILE A 90 7.45 16.99 -9.91
N VAL A 91 8.13 17.16 -8.78
CA VAL A 91 8.61 18.47 -8.31
C VAL A 91 9.66 19.03 -9.27
N ALA A 92 10.66 18.23 -9.67
CA ALA A 92 11.71 18.68 -10.60
C ALA A 92 11.17 19.18 -11.95
N LYS A 93 10.03 18.66 -12.42
CA LYS A 93 9.34 19.09 -13.65
C LYS A 93 8.80 20.52 -13.57
N HIS A 94 8.37 20.97 -12.40
CA HIS A 94 7.62 22.24 -12.20
C HIS A 94 8.37 23.27 -11.37
N ALA A 95 8.95 22.81 -10.27
CA ALA A 95 9.69 23.59 -9.30
C ALA A 95 11.13 23.04 -9.24
N PRO A 96 11.99 23.32 -10.24
CA PRO A 96 13.33 22.74 -10.33
C PRO A 96 14.28 23.19 -9.21
N GLN A 97 13.93 24.24 -8.47
CA GLN A 97 14.63 24.70 -7.26
C GLN A 97 14.10 24.04 -5.97
N GLY A 98 13.02 23.26 -6.06
CA GLY A 98 12.28 22.68 -4.94
C GLY A 98 11.01 23.46 -4.58
N CYS A 99 10.17 22.83 -3.75
CA CYS A 99 8.97 23.44 -3.18
C CYS A 99 9.25 24.07 -1.81
N HIS A 100 8.49 25.12 -1.48
CA HIS A 100 8.50 25.77 -0.16
C HIS A 100 7.62 25.02 0.85
N ALA A 101 6.56 24.37 0.36
CA ALA A 101 5.77 23.43 1.14
C ALA A 101 5.34 22.22 0.31
N ILE A 102 5.24 21.06 0.95
CA ILE A 102 4.66 19.84 0.39
C ILE A 102 3.62 19.32 1.38
N VAL A 103 2.41 19.04 0.89
CA VAL A 103 1.29 18.50 1.67
C VAL A 103 0.96 17.10 1.19
N LEU A 104 0.84 16.15 2.11
CA LEU A 104 0.39 14.79 1.88
C LEU A 104 -0.75 14.46 2.86
N ASP A 105 -2.00 14.47 2.40
CA ASP A 105 -3.19 14.04 3.14
C ASP A 105 -3.49 12.56 2.83
N ILE A 106 -2.81 11.67 3.56
CA ILE A 106 -2.75 10.24 3.23
C ILE A 106 -4.03 9.55 3.68
N GLY A 107 -4.97 9.38 2.74
CA GLY A 107 -6.21 8.69 3.01
C GLY A 107 -7.01 8.33 1.76
N VAL A 108 -8.30 8.10 1.96
CA VAL A 108 -9.28 7.90 0.90
C VAL A 108 -10.22 9.11 0.91
N SER A 109 -10.48 9.70 -0.25
CA SER A 109 -11.37 10.86 -0.33
C SER A 109 -12.84 10.45 -0.10
N SER A 110 -13.66 11.38 0.38
CA SER A 110 -15.11 11.14 0.51
C SER A 110 -15.72 10.70 -0.82
N MET A 111 -15.26 11.26 -1.94
CA MET A 111 -15.70 10.87 -3.29
C MET A 111 -15.48 9.37 -3.57
N GLN A 112 -14.31 8.83 -3.22
CA GLN A 112 -13.99 7.41 -3.40
C GLN A 112 -14.86 6.50 -2.51
N ILE A 113 -15.22 6.93 -1.30
CA ILE A 113 -16.15 6.19 -0.42
C ILE A 113 -17.60 6.32 -0.90
N ASP A 114 -18.01 7.50 -1.37
CA ASP A 114 -19.41 7.79 -1.67
C ASP A 114 -19.85 7.26 -3.03
N THR A 115 -18.95 7.17 -4.00
CA THR A 115 -19.19 6.54 -5.30
C THR A 115 -19.12 5.02 -5.16
N ALA A 116 -20.27 4.38 -4.97
CA ALA A 116 -20.37 2.94 -4.71
C ALA A 116 -19.64 2.07 -5.76
N SER A 117 -19.69 2.46 -7.04
CA SER A 117 -19.01 1.78 -8.15
C SER A 117 -17.48 1.78 -8.06
N ARG A 118 -16.85 2.50 -7.11
CA ARG A 118 -15.41 2.48 -6.81
C ARG A 118 -14.99 1.34 -5.87
N GLY A 119 -15.93 0.75 -5.11
CA GLY A 119 -15.64 -0.42 -4.28
C GLY A 119 -15.01 -0.17 -2.90
N PHE A 120 -14.83 1.09 -2.48
CA PHE A 120 -14.23 1.40 -1.16
C PHE A 120 -15.22 1.28 0.01
N SER A 121 -16.53 1.21 -0.26
CA SER A 121 -17.57 1.26 0.76
C SER A 121 -18.06 -0.12 1.18
N TYR A 122 -18.08 -0.38 2.49
CA TYR A 122 -18.77 -1.51 3.12
C TYR A 122 -20.22 -1.17 3.53
N ARG A 123 -20.76 -0.02 3.09
CA ARG A 123 -22.16 0.41 3.35
C ARG A 123 -22.98 0.64 2.08
N LYS A 124 -22.32 0.90 0.95
CA LYS A 124 -22.92 1.01 -0.39
C LYS A 124 -22.37 -0.15 -1.21
N ASP A 125 -23.24 -0.92 -1.86
CA ASP A 125 -22.84 -2.09 -2.64
C ASP A 125 -22.26 -1.67 -4.00
N GLY A 126 -21.28 -2.41 -4.49
CA GLY A 126 -20.59 -2.14 -5.75
C GLY A 126 -19.44 -3.13 -5.98
N PRO A 127 -18.76 -3.06 -7.14
CA PRO A 127 -17.66 -3.98 -7.47
C PRO A 127 -16.54 -3.89 -6.43
N LEU A 128 -15.99 -5.02 -6.01
CA LEU A 128 -14.89 -5.08 -5.03
C LEU A 128 -13.54 -4.72 -5.71
N ASP A 129 -13.40 -3.46 -6.10
CA ASP A 129 -12.25 -2.94 -6.84
C ASP A 129 -11.19 -2.31 -5.91
N MET A 130 -11.53 -1.19 -5.26
CA MET A 130 -10.66 -0.40 -4.38
C MET A 130 -9.41 0.23 -5.03
N ARG A 131 -9.21 0.14 -6.36
CA ARG A 131 -8.13 0.89 -7.00
C ARG A 131 -8.46 2.39 -7.06
N MET A 132 -7.50 3.21 -6.62
CA MET A 132 -7.55 4.67 -6.76
C MET A 132 -7.33 5.10 -8.22
N ASP A 133 -6.50 4.35 -8.94
CA ASP A 133 -6.27 4.50 -10.39
C ASP A 133 -7.00 3.36 -11.12
N ARG A 134 -7.73 3.69 -12.17
CA ARG A 134 -8.50 2.72 -12.98
C ARG A 134 -8.09 2.69 -14.45
N GLU A 135 -7.15 3.52 -14.89
CA GLU A 135 -6.65 3.50 -16.27
C GLU A 135 -5.59 2.41 -16.47
N LEU A 136 -4.94 1.95 -15.40
CA LEU A 136 -4.18 0.70 -15.42
C LEU A 136 -5.12 -0.53 -15.49
N PRO A 137 -4.91 -1.47 -16.44
CA PRO A 137 -5.76 -2.64 -16.58
C PRO A 137 -5.65 -3.57 -15.37
N ALA A 138 -6.77 -4.17 -14.97
CA ALA A 138 -6.77 -5.22 -13.95
C ALA A 138 -6.18 -6.52 -14.50
N LEU A 139 -5.54 -7.32 -13.65
CA LEU A 139 -5.02 -8.66 -14.01
C LEU A 139 -6.06 -9.55 -14.71
N SER A 140 -7.32 -9.48 -14.27
CA SER A 140 -8.45 -10.18 -14.88
C SER A 140 -8.78 -9.71 -16.31
N ALA A 141 -8.41 -8.49 -16.70
CA ALA A 141 -8.50 -8.01 -18.09
C ALA A 141 -7.30 -8.46 -18.93
N VAL A 142 -6.10 -8.52 -18.34
CA VAL A 142 -4.88 -8.96 -19.04
C VAL A 142 -4.96 -10.42 -19.51
N SER A 143 -5.63 -11.30 -18.76
CA SER A 143 -5.86 -12.70 -19.18
C SER A 143 -6.86 -12.86 -20.34
N ALA A 144 -7.60 -11.82 -20.73
CA ALA A 144 -8.56 -11.88 -21.84
C ALA A 144 -7.96 -11.47 -23.20
N SER A 145 -6.80 -10.78 -23.19
CA SER A 145 -6.06 -10.39 -24.39
C SER A 145 -4.58 -10.70 -24.20
N GLY A 146 -4.15 -11.90 -24.58
CA GLY A 146 -2.74 -12.28 -24.53
C GLY A 146 -1.91 -11.36 -25.43
N PRO A 147 -0.88 -10.66 -24.92
CA PRO A 147 0.04 -9.94 -25.77
C PRO A 147 0.89 -10.94 -26.56
N ALA A 148 1.07 -10.70 -27.86
CA ALA A 148 2.20 -11.28 -28.58
C ALA A 148 3.48 -10.73 -27.95
N ILE A 149 4.32 -11.61 -27.41
CA ILE A 149 5.60 -11.23 -26.82
C ILE A 149 6.64 -11.31 -27.93
N ASP A 150 6.96 -10.17 -28.54
CA ASP A 150 8.14 -10.06 -29.38
C ASP A 150 9.40 -10.20 -28.50
N ASN A 151 10.13 -11.30 -28.70
CA ASN A 151 11.41 -11.54 -28.04
C ASN A 151 12.50 -10.67 -28.67
N ALA A 152 12.79 -9.52 -28.06
CA ALA A 152 14.01 -8.76 -28.33
C ALA A 152 14.59 -8.12 -27.08
N SER A 153 15.92 -8.18 -26.96
CA SER A 153 16.76 -7.43 -25.99
C SER A 153 16.80 -7.94 -24.54
N SER A 154 17.60 -8.98 -24.30
CA SER A 154 18.17 -9.27 -22.98
C SER A 154 19.17 -8.16 -22.56
N PRO A 155 19.14 -7.65 -21.32
CA PRO A 155 20.16 -6.73 -20.83
C PRO A 155 21.37 -7.49 -20.26
N GLY A 156 22.45 -7.54 -21.03
CA GLY A 156 23.79 -7.92 -20.58
C GLY A 156 24.76 -6.75 -20.71
N GLU A 157 25.75 -6.70 -19.81
CA GLU A 157 26.93 -5.82 -19.87
C GLU A 157 26.69 -4.30 -19.76
N ALA A 158 26.67 -3.81 -18.50
CA ALA A 158 26.93 -2.41 -18.18
C ALA A 158 27.52 -2.27 -16.76
N SER A 159 28.68 -2.87 -16.51
CA SER A 159 29.38 -2.74 -15.21
C SER A 159 30.89 -3.00 -15.30
N ARG A 160 31.64 -2.01 -15.85
CA ARG A 160 33.04 -1.64 -15.49
C ARG A 160 33.57 -0.57 -16.46
N GLU A 161 33.47 0.70 -16.09
CA GLU A 161 34.39 1.74 -16.61
C GLU A 161 34.41 2.99 -15.71
N ALA A 162 35.25 2.91 -14.66
CA ALA A 162 35.81 3.97 -13.82
C ALA A 162 36.54 3.25 -12.66
N SER A 163 37.79 3.55 -12.30
CA SER A 163 38.74 4.53 -12.84
C SER A 163 40.12 4.27 -12.22
N THR A 164 41.20 4.16 -13.01
CA THR A 164 42.57 4.42 -12.50
C THR A 164 43.58 4.72 -13.62
N ILE A 165 44.16 5.91 -13.59
CA ILE A 165 45.46 6.25 -14.21
C ILE A 165 46.24 7.08 -13.18
N ALA A 166 47.57 7.00 -13.25
CA ALA A 166 48.59 7.50 -12.31
C ALA A 166 48.75 6.67 -11.02
N GLY A 167 49.97 6.31 -10.58
CA GLY A 167 51.26 6.50 -11.25
C GLY A 167 52.48 6.32 -10.33
N ASP A 168 53.42 5.51 -10.79
CA ASP A 168 54.87 5.51 -10.47
C ASP A 168 55.44 4.77 -9.22
N ALA A 169 56.77 4.58 -9.28
CA ALA A 169 57.61 3.46 -8.82
C ALA A 169 57.96 3.29 -7.31
N GLY A 170 58.50 2.11 -6.95
CA GLY A 170 59.27 1.94 -5.69
C GLY A 170 59.58 0.52 -5.14
N ALA A 171 60.56 -0.19 -5.72
CA ALA A 171 61.49 -1.19 -5.11
C ALA A 171 61.03 -2.41 -4.22
N LYS A 172 61.89 -3.45 -4.18
CA LYS A 172 61.82 -4.74 -3.39
C LYS A 172 62.69 -4.66 -2.09
N PRO A 173 62.94 -5.71 -1.23
CA PRO A 173 62.37 -7.07 -1.03
C PRO A 173 62.08 -7.50 0.47
N LYS A 174 61.78 -8.81 0.70
CA LYS A 174 61.49 -9.53 1.99
C LYS A 174 62.71 -9.71 2.95
N PRO A 175 62.51 -10.08 4.25
CA PRO A 175 62.60 -11.50 4.73
C PRO A 175 61.61 -11.88 5.88
N ARG A 176 61.02 -13.08 6.06
CA ARG A 176 61.47 -14.49 6.35
C ARG A 176 61.60 -14.87 7.87
N ARG A 177 60.96 -16.01 8.27
CA ARG A 177 61.05 -16.89 9.50
C ARG A 177 59.72 -16.97 10.29
N GLY A 178 59.28 -18.09 10.90
CA GLY A 178 59.85 -19.45 11.05
C GLY A 178 58.80 -20.56 11.39
N ARG A 179 59.27 -21.82 11.53
CA ARG A 179 58.55 -23.12 11.75
C ARG A 179 58.33 -23.43 13.27
N PRO A 180 57.78 -24.60 13.76
CA PRO A 180 57.47 -25.91 13.11
C PRO A 180 56.10 -26.58 13.46
N ARG A 181 55.91 -27.82 12.95
CA ARG A 181 54.84 -28.82 13.28
C ARG A 181 55.20 -29.65 14.54
N PRO A 182 54.32 -30.55 15.03
CA PRO A 182 54.48 -32.00 14.73
C PRO A 182 53.27 -32.65 14.00
N SER A 183 53.24 -33.98 13.81
CA SER A 183 52.23 -34.69 12.98
C SER A 183 52.06 -36.19 13.25
N THR A 184 50.82 -36.71 13.09
CA THR A 184 50.46 -38.13 12.84
C THR A 184 49.29 -38.14 11.82
N ASP A 185 49.22 -38.85 10.69
CA ASP A 185 49.99 -39.91 9.98
C ASP A 185 49.40 -41.33 10.02
N ARG A 186 49.47 -42.00 8.85
CA ARG A 186 48.87 -43.27 8.32
C ARG A 186 47.73 -43.04 7.30
N SER A 187 47.96 -43.10 5.99
CA SER A 187 48.30 -44.25 5.10
C SER A 187 47.11 -45.18 4.83
N ALA A 188 46.76 -45.59 3.59
CA ALA A 188 47.24 -45.27 2.23
C ALA A 188 46.25 -45.80 1.15
N GLN A 189 46.59 -45.60 -0.14
CA GLN A 189 46.10 -46.26 -1.38
C GLN A 189 44.98 -45.60 -2.22
N ASP A 190 45.43 -45.01 -3.34
CA ASP A 190 44.77 -44.85 -4.65
C ASP A 190 44.80 -46.21 -5.43
N PRO A 191 44.19 -46.42 -6.63
CA PRO A 191 43.86 -45.41 -7.66
C PRO A 191 42.51 -45.55 -8.43
N ASN A 192 42.23 -44.54 -9.26
CA ASN A 192 41.44 -44.57 -10.51
C ASN A 192 39.98 -45.07 -10.50
N HIS A 193 39.03 -44.13 -10.63
CA HIS A 193 37.96 -44.26 -11.63
C HIS A 193 37.32 -42.90 -11.97
N GLU A 194 37.06 -42.66 -13.26
CA GLU A 194 36.23 -41.54 -13.74
C GLU A 194 34.77 -41.72 -13.29
N PRO A 195 34.06 -40.64 -12.88
CA PRO A 195 32.60 -40.63 -12.81
C PRO A 195 32.02 -40.14 -14.14
N SER A 196 31.51 -41.10 -14.92
CA SER A 196 30.67 -40.84 -16.09
C SER A 196 29.38 -40.10 -15.73
N SER A 197 28.85 -39.38 -16.70
CA SER A 197 27.58 -38.66 -16.60
C SER A 197 26.39 -39.56 -16.24
N SER A 198 25.60 -39.18 -15.24
CA SER A 198 24.22 -39.63 -15.08
C SER A 198 23.29 -38.44 -14.92
N SER A 199 22.44 -38.22 -15.92
CA SER A 199 21.48 -37.12 -15.94
C SER A 199 20.28 -37.42 -15.05
N SER A 200 20.20 -36.79 -13.88
CA SER A 200 18.94 -36.63 -13.16
C SER A 200 18.12 -35.52 -13.82
N THR A 201 17.20 -35.92 -14.71
CA THR A 201 16.27 -35.00 -15.37
C THR A 201 15.27 -34.45 -14.36
N GLU A 202 15.65 -33.41 -13.62
CA GLU A 202 14.70 -32.61 -12.85
C GLU A 202 13.70 -31.98 -13.83
N THR A 203 12.51 -32.58 -13.90
CA THR A 203 11.36 -31.98 -14.56
C THR A 203 11.06 -30.66 -13.86
N ARG A 204 11.55 -29.55 -14.44
CA ARG A 204 11.21 -28.19 -14.03
C ARG A 204 9.69 -28.02 -14.14
N SER A 205 9.00 -28.25 -13.03
CA SER A 205 7.59 -27.92 -12.90
C SER A 205 7.44 -26.41 -13.10
N SER A 206 6.87 -26.02 -14.23
CA SER A 206 6.62 -24.61 -14.56
C SER A 206 5.90 -23.95 -13.40
N PRO A 207 6.37 -22.80 -12.88
CA PRO A 207 5.75 -22.20 -11.71
C PRO A 207 4.29 -21.84 -12.04
N SER A 208 3.36 -22.40 -11.27
CA SER A 208 1.94 -22.10 -11.40
C SER A 208 1.70 -20.59 -11.41
N PRO A 209 0.84 -20.04 -12.30
CA PRO A 209 0.61 -18.59 -12.42
C PRO A 209 0.30 -17.88 -11.10
N ALA A 210 -0.24 -18.60 -10.12
CA ALA A 210 -0.52 -18.08 -8.79
C ALA A 210 0.71 -17.55 -8.01
N LYS A 211 1.95 -17.87 -8.42
CA LYS A 211 3.17 -17.42 -7.72
C LYS A 211 3.73 -16.07 -8.21
N SER A 212 3.47 -15.66 -9.45
CA SER A 212 4.08 -14.44 -10.07
C SER A 212 3.13 -13.24 -10.17
N VAL A 213 1.83 -13.43 -9.92
CA VAL A 213 0.77 -12.49 -10.34
C VAL A 213 0.52 -11.28 -9.42
N LEU A 214 1.21 -11.14 -8.27
CA LEU A 214 0.84 -10.11 -7.26
C LEU A 214 1.89 -9.05 -6.92
N TYR A 215 3.13 -9.16 -7.37
CA TYR A 215 4.14 -8.10 -7.24
C TYR A 215 5.13 -8.16 -8.40
N TYR A 216 5.00 -7.23 -9.37
CA TYR A 216 6.06 -6.94 -10.32
C TYR A 216 6.91 -5.77 -9.80
N ALA A 217 8.22 -6.02 -9.67
CA ALA A 217 9.31 -5.08 -9.44
C ALA A 217 8.94 -3.59 -9.25
N GLY A 218 8.59 -3.18 -8.03
CA GLY A 218 8.40 -1.76 -7.66
C GLY A 218 7.18 -1.06 -8.26
N HIS A 219 6.32 -1.76 -9.00
CA HIS A 219 5.11 -1.20 -9.59
C HIS A 219 3.86 -1.46 -8.73
N LYS A 220 2.91 -0.53 -8.82
CA LYS A 220 1.59 -0.61 -8.16
C LYS A 220 0.88 -1.91 -8.54
N PRO A 221 0.24 -2.63 -7.61
CA PRO A 221 -0.44 -3.88 -7.92
C PRO A 221 -1.56 -3.67 -8.95
N LEU A 222 -1.49 -4.37 -10.08
CA LEU A 222 -2.55 -4.39 -11.11
C LEU A 222 -3.78 -5.23 -10.67
N CYS A 223 -3.95 -5.46 -9.37
CA CYS A 223 -4.99 -6.32 -8.80
C CYS A 223 -6.13 -5.49 -8.20
N THR A 224 -7.35 -5.97 -8.34
CA THR A 224 -8.49 -5.49 -7.55
C THR A 224 -8.51 -6.11 -6.15
N ALA A 225 -9.28 -5.53 -5.23
CA ALA A 225 -9.56 -6.16 -3.94
C ALA A 225 -10.24 -7.54 -4.09
N ALA A 226 -11.04 -7.75 -5.16
CA ALA A 226 -11.59 -9.05 -5.52
C ALA A 226 -10.49 -10.05 -5.88
N ASP A 227 -9.49 -9.66 -6.68
CA ASP A 227 -8.37 -10.53 -7.04
C ASP A 227 -7.56 -10.95 -5.80
N LEU A 228 -7.31 -10.03 -4.86
CA LEU A 228 -6.71 -10.36 -3.56
C LEU A 228 -7.55 -11.37 -2.78
N VAL A 229 -8.85 -11.10 -2.62
CA VAL A 229 -9.79 -11.98 -1.88
C VAL A 229 -10.04 -13.31 -2.60
N ARG A 230 -9.76 -13.41 -3.90
CA ARG A 230 -9.92 -14.63 -4.71
C ARG A 230 -8.67 -15.50 -4.76
N TYR A 231 -7.48 -14.91 -4.94
CA TYR A 231 -6.26 -15.64 -5.28
C TYR A 231 -5.21 -15.71 -4.16
N LEU A 232 -5.18 -14.79 -3.18
CA LEU A 232 -4.19 -14.88 -2.09
C LEU A 232 -4.42 -16.14 -1.23
N PRO A 233 -3.38 -16.93 -0.89
CA PRO A 233 -3.48 -18.03 0.08
C PRO A 233 -4.00 -17.56 1.45
N GLU A 234 -4.66 -18.45 2.23
CA GLU A 234 -5.19 -18.14 3.58
C GLU A 234 -4.14 -17.43 4.44
N SER A 235 -2.92 -17.95 4.48
CA SER A 235 -1.81 -17.40 5.27
C SER A 235 -1.45 -15.96 4.87
N ARG A 236 -1.51 -15.64 3.57
CA ARG A 236 -1.21 -14.30 3.05
C ARG A 236 -2.37 -13.33 3.27
N LEU A 237 -3.63 -13.76 3.13
CA LEU A 237 -4.79 -12.97 3.56
C LEU A 237 -4.76 -12.69 5.07
N ALA A 238 -4.46 -13.70 5.88
CA ALA A 238 -4.36 -13.55 7.34
C ALA A 238 -3.24 -12.59 7.73
N ALA A 239 -2.10 -12.63 7.03
CA ALA A 239 -1.01 -11.67 7.21
C ALA A 239 -1.45 -10.25 6.82
N LEU A 240 -2.07 -10.07 5.65
CA LEU A 240 -2.57 -8.79 5.13
C LEU A 240 -3.56 -8.14 6.11
N PHE A 241 -4.60 -8.87 6.56
CA PHE A 241 -5.58 -8.35 7.50
C PHE A 241 -4.98 -8.06 8.88
N ARG A 242 -4.04 -8.89 9.36
CA ARG A 242 -3.40 -8.69 10.66
C ARG A 242 -2.44 -7.51 10.65
N VAL A 243 -1.59 -7.38 9.63
CA VAL A 243 -0.52 -6.39 9.58
C VAL A 243 -1.05 -5.03 9.12
N TRP A 244 -1.79 -4.95 8.01
CA TRP A 244 -2.27 -3.68 7.46
C TRP A 244 -3.65 -3.27 7.98
N GLY A 245 -4.52 -4.25 8.29
CA GLY A 245 -5.81 -3.98 8.92
C GLY A 245 -5.76 -3.86 10.44
N GLN A 246 -4.71 -4.38 11.08
CA GLN A 246 -4.66 -4.59 12.53
C GLN A 246 -5.86 -5.41 13.05
N GLU A 247 -6.36 -6.34 12.24
CA GLU A 247 -7.61 -7.07 12.49
C GLU A 247 -7.40 -8.24 13.47
N PRO A 248 -7.99 -8.22 14.69
CA PRO A 248 -7.82 -9.31 15.67
C PRO A 248 -8.35 -10.66 15.18
N PHE A 249 -9.42 -10.67 14.37
CA PHE A 249 -10.00 -11.89 13.81
C PHE A 249 -9.39 -12.28 12.46
N ALA A 250 -8.25 -11.69 12.05
CA ALA A 250 -7.63 -11.86 10.73
C ALA A 250 -7.54 -13.33 10.27
N GLY A 251 -7.08 -14.23 11.13
CA GLY A 251 -6.98 -15.66 10.80
C GLY A 251 -8.33 -16.34 10.61
N ARG A 252 -9.36 -15.96 11.39
CA ARG A 252 -10.72 -16.51 11.26
C ARG A 252 -11.40 -16.01 9.98
N ILE A 253 -11.23 -14.73 9.65
CA ILE A 253 -11.77 -14.12 8.44
C ILE A 253 -11.08 -14.69 7.20
N ALA A 254 -9.74 -14.78 7.20
CA ALA A 254 -8.98 -15.34 6.08
C ALA A 254 -9.33 -16.81 5.82
N ARG A 255 -9.50 -17.63 6.87
CA ARG A 255 -9.90 -19.02 6.72
C ARG A 255 -11.32 -19.16 6.18
N HIS A 256 -12.27 -18.41 6.73
CA HIS A 256 -13.65 -18.42 6.23
C HIS A 256 -13.73 -18.03 4.74
N LEU A 257 -12.95 -17.03 4.31
CA LEU A 257 -12.81 -16.69 2.89
C LEU A 257 -12.14 -17.79 2.07
N ALA A 258 -11.13 -18.48 2.60
CA ALA A 258 -10.45 -19.58 1.91
C ALA A 258 -11.36 -20.81 1.73
N GLU A 259 -11.99 -21.28 2.82
CA GLU A 259 -12.97 -22.37 2.81
C GLU A 259 -14.13 -22.07 1.85
N ALA A 260 -14.64 -20.83 1.85
CA ALA A 260 -15.71 -20.39 0.97
C ALA A 260 -15.38 -20.55 -0.53
N ARG A 261 -14.13 -20.30 -0.95
CA ARG A 261 -13.68 -20.51 -2.35
C ARG A 261 -13.71 -21.98 -2.78
N GLU A 262 -13.63 -22.92 -1.83
CA GLU A 262 -13.53 -24.35 -2.14
C GLU A 262 -14.90 -25.02 -2.31
N THR A 263 -15.97 -24.36 -1.84
CA THR A 263 -17.35 -24.85 -1.84
C THR A 263 -17.87 -25.23 -3.24
N ARG A 264 -18.68 -26.29 -3.31
CA ARG A 264 -19.11 -26.89 -4.59
C ARG A 264 -19.98 -25.95 -5.43
N SER A 265 -20.81 -25.12 -4.78
CA SER A 265 -21.66 -24.11 -5.43
C SER A 265 -20.85 -23.08 -6.23
N TYR A 266 -19.59 -22.83 -5.83
CA TYR A 266 -18.70 -21.94 -6.57
C TYR A 266 -17.99 -22.63 -7.74
N ARG A 267 -17.60 -23.89 -7.58
CA ARG A 267 -16.90 -24.65 -8.64
C ARG A 267 -17.73 -24.78 -9.94
N GLY A 268 -19.06 -24.73 -9.85
CA GLY A 268 -19.96 -24.79 -11.01
C GLY A 268 -20.27 -23.45 -11.69
N SER A 269 -19.97 -22.30 -11.06
CA SER A 269 -20.28 -20.95 -11.58
C SER A 269 -19.08 -20.21 -12.17
N GLY A 270 -17.94 -20.90 -12.28
CA GLY A 270 -16.66 -20.36 -12.76
C GLY A 270 -15.88 -19.65 -11.65
N ARG A 271 -14.54 -19.76 -11.71
CA ARG A 271 -13.62 -19.17 -10.70
C ARG A 271 -13.53 -17.64 -10.75
N ASP A 272 -14.41 -16.96 -11.49
CA ASP A 272 -14.33 -15.52 -11.74
C ASP A 272 -15.38 -14.65 -11.05
N ARG A 273 -16.24 -15.24 -10.19
CA ARG A 273 -17.31 -14.50 -9.48
C ARG A 273 -17.24 -14.49 -7.94
N PHE A 274 -16.27 -15.16 -7.32
CA PHE A 274 -16.19 -15.20 -5.85
C PHE A 274 -15.94 -13.82 -5.29
N CYS A 275 -16.81 -13.43 -4.34
CA CYS A 275 -16.67 -12.21 -3.56
C CYS A 275 -16.54 -10.96 -4.46
N ALA A 276 -17.34 -10.90 -5.52
CA ALA A 276 -17.20 -9.88 -6.57
C ALA A 276 -17.65 -8.48 -6.13
N THR A 277 -18.45 -8.37 -5.07
CA THR A 277 -18.99 -7.09 -4.57
C THR A 277 -18.59 -6.79 -3.12
N THR A 278 -18.68 -5.51 -2.75
CA THR A 278 -18.44 -5.07 -1.38
C THR A 278 -19.45 -5.64 -0.39
N ARG A 279 -20.71 -5.83 -0.78
CA ARG A 279 -21.73 -6.52 0.03
C ARG A 279 -21.36 -7.98 0.30
N GLU A 280 -20.92 -8.72 -0.72
CA GLU A 280 -20.49 -10.11 -0.56
C GLU A 280 -19.36 -10.24 0.47
N LEU A 281 -18.34 -9.38 0.37
CA LEU A 281 -17.23 -9.35 1.31
C LEU A 281 -17.71 -8.97 2.72
N ALA A 282 -18.54 -7.93 2.83
CA ALA A 282 -19.02 -7.42 4.11
C ALA A 282 -19.82 -8.48 4.89
N ILE A 283 -20.71 -9.21 4.21
CA ILE A 283 -21.50 -10.30 4.81
C ILE A 283 -20.59 -11.46 5.26
N ARG A 284 -19.62 -11.88 4.44
CA ARG A 284 -18.66 -12.95 4.81
C ARG A 284 -17.79 -12.56 6.00
N ILE A 285 -17.32 -11.31 6.09
CA ILE A 285 -16.62 -10.81 7.29
C ILE A 285 -17.55 -10.87 8.50
N ALA A 286 -18.80 -10.39 8.38
CA ALA A 286 -19.77 -10.40 9.46
C ALA A 286 -20.08 -11.82 9.97
N ARG A 287 -20.29 -12.78 9.06
CA ARG A 287 -20.46 -14.22 9.37
C ARG A 287 -19.23 -14.78 10.08
N ALA A 288 -18.01 -14.51 9.57
CA ALA A 288 -16.76 -14.96 10.17
C ALA A 288 -16.52 -14.43 11.60
N VAL A 289 -16.84 -13.17 11.89
CA VAL A 289 -16.70 -12.61 13.26
C VAL A 289 -17.89 -12.92 14.17
N GLY A 290 -18.96 -13.52 13.64
CA GLY A 290 -20.17 -13.85 14.39
C GLY A 290 -21.09 -12.66 14.68
N PHE A 291 -21.02 -11.62 13.85
CA PHE A 291 -21.92 -10.46 13.92
C PHE A 291 -23.38 -10.87 13.64
N GLY A 292 -24.33 -10.25 14.35
CA GLY A 292 -25.76 -10.52 14.20
C GLY A 292 -26.28 -11.82 14.81
N VAL A 293 -25.39 -12.72 15.27
CA VAL A 293 -25.82 -14.04 15.77
C VAL A 293 -26.34 -13.97 17.20
N SER A 294 -27.53 -14.53 17.43
CA SER A 294 -28.23 -14.49 18.71
C SER A 294 -27.48 -15.27 19.82
N LYS A 295 -27.89 -15.09 21.08
CA LYS A 295 -27.38 -15.92 22.19
C LYS A 295 -27.82 -17.39 22.03
N ARG A 296 -29.02 -17.60 21.48
CA ARG A 296 -29.62 -18.92 21.22
C ARG A 296 -28.86 -19.71 20.15
N GLU A 297 -28.67 -19.13 18.96
CA GLU A 297 -27.84 -19.76 17.91
C GLU A 297 -26.41 -20.06 18.37
N ARG A 298 -25.82 -19.20 19.23
CA ARG A 298 -24.50 -19.49 19.82
C ARG A 298 -24.48 -20.72 20.73
N VAL A 299 -25.58 -21.03 21.41
CA VAL A 299 -25.74 -22.24 22.22
C VAL A 299 -25.99 -23.45 21.32
N GLU A 300 -26.89 -23.32 20.34
CA GLU A 300 -27.22 -24.38 19.37
C GLU A 300 -25.98 -24.77 18.54
N ASP A 301 -25.22 -23.80 18.00
CA ASP A 301 -23.93 -24.02 17.33
C ASP A 301 -22.91 -24.72 18.24
N ALA A 302 -22.82 -24.32 19.51
CA ALA A 302 -21.86 -24.90 20.46
C ALA A 302 -22.22 -26.36 20.79
N GLN A 303 -23.52 -26.67 20.90
CA GLN A 303 -24.01 -28.04 21.07
C GLN A 303 -23.76 -28.88 19.81
N GLN A 304 -23.98 -28.34 18.61
CA GLN A 304 -23.68 -28.99 17.33
C GLN A 304 -22.17 -29.30 17.20
N ALA A 305 -21.32 -28.32 17.54
CA ALA A 305 -19.86 -28.46 17.50
C ALA A 305 -19.33 -29.43 18.58
N ALA A 306 -19.96 -29.50 19.75
CA ALA A 306 -19.64 -30.49 20.79
C ALA A 306 -20.00 -31.91 20.35
N ARG A 307 -21.15 -32.11 19.70
CA ARG A 307 -21.54 -33.41 19.10
C ARG A 307 -20.56 -33.85 18.01
N GLY A 308 -20.13 -32.93 17.14
CA GLY A 308 -19.12 -33.20 16.09
C GLY A 308 -17.68 -33.38 16.59
N LYS A 309 -17.37 -33.05 17.85
CA LYS A 309 -16.01 -33.14 18.42
C LYS A 309 -15.58 -34.54 18.84
N LYS A 310 -16.50 -35.51 18.97
CA LYS A 310 -16.19 -36.89 19.43
C LYS A 310 -15.19 -37.66 18.54
N HIS A 311 -14.85 -37.17 17.34
CA HIS A 311 -13.97 -37.87 16.39
C HIS A 311 -12.70 -37.11 15.93
N ARG A 312 -12.38 -35.91 16.45
CA ARG A 312 -11.13 -35.23 16.05
C ARG A 312 -10.44 -34.49 17.22
N GLY A 313 -9.13 -34.73 17.35
CA GLY A 313 -8.26 -34.20 18.40
C GLY A 313 -8.15 -32.67 18.41
N GLY A 314 -7.55 -32.15 19.49
CA GLY A 314 -7.57 -30.74 19.88
C GLY A 314 -7.10 -29.76 18.80
N GLY A 315 -8.06 -29.17 18.08
CA GLY A 315 -7.88 -28.04 17.20
C GLY A 315 -8.77 -26.86 17.59
N ALA A 316 -8.37 -25.66 17.17
CA ALA A 316 -9.17 -24.44 17.33
C ALA A 316 -10.59 -24.63 16.75
N PRO A 317 -11.63 -23.96 17.30
CA PRO A 317 -12.98 -24.06 16.76
C PRO A 317 -12.98 -23.73 15.26
N ARG A 318 -13.59 -24.61 14.46
CA ARG A 318 -13.72 -24.41 13.01
C ARG A 318 -14.46 -23.09 12.74
N PRO A 319 -14.18 -22.40 11.62
CA PRO A 319 -15.05 -21.32 11.19
C PRO A 319 -16.48 -21.82 11.04
N ARG A 320 -17.44 -20.88 11.15
CA ARG A 320 -18.79 -21.16 10.69
C ARG A 320 -18.73 -21.34 9.17
N GLU A 321 -19.46 -22.35 8.68
CA GLU A 321 -19.60 -22.64 7.26
C GLU A 321 -20.08 -21.39 6.50
N ASP A 322 -19.55 -21.17 5.28
CA ASP A 322 -20.04 -20.08 4.43
C ASP A 322 -21.42 -20.42 3.89
N ARG A 323 -22.44 -19.92 4.59
CA ARG A 323 -23.85 -19.99 4.18
C ARG A 323 -24.29 -18.77 3.35
N PHE A 324 -23.36 -17.95 2.85
CA PHE A 324 -23.70 -16.87 1.91
C PHE A 324 -24.42 -17.45 0.68
N GLY A 325 -25.53 -16.80 0.29
CA GLY A 325 -26.39 -17.24 -0.81
C GLY A 325 -27.27 -18.45 -0.50
N GLN A 326 -27.03 -19.18 0.59
CA GLN A 326 -27.90 -20.28 1.05
C GLN A 326 -29.14 -19.74 1.80
N ASP A 327 -29.00 -18.60 2.47
CA ASP A 327 -30.12 -17.85 3.08
C ASP A 327 -30.07 -16.37 2.65
N PRO A 328 -30.70 -16.01 1.51
CA PRO A 328 -30.74 -14.64 1.02
C PRO A 328 -31.45 -13.66 1.98
N ALA A 329 -32.38 -14.14 2.80
CA ALA A 329 -33.12 -13.29 3.75
C ALA A 329 -32.24 -12.90 4.94
N GLN A 330 -31.48 -13.85 5.49
CA GLN A 330 -30.45 -13.58 6.49
C GLN A 330 -29.32 -12.69 5.93
N ASP A 331 -28.86 -12.94 4.71
CA ASP A 331 -27.85 -12.10 4.05
C ASP A 331 -28.33 -10.64 3.86
N ALA A 332 -29.60 -10.45 3.49
CA ALA A 332 -30.22 -9.13 3.41
C ALA A 332 -30.44 -8.47 4.79
N ALA A 333 -30.67 -9.25 5.85
CA ALA A 333 -30.75 -8.74 7.22
C ALA A 333 -29.36 -8.29 7.73
N ILE A 334 -28.32 -9.10 7.53
CA ILE A 334 -26.93 -8.76 7.87
C ILE A 334 -26.50 -7.49 7.13
N TRP A 335 -26.74 -7.40 5.82
CA TRP A 335 -26.40 -6.21 5.03
C TRP A 335 -27.07 -4.93 5.54
N ARG A 336 -28.39 -4.98 5.83
CA ARG A 336 -29.11 -3.83 6.41
C ARG A 336 -28.53 -3.41 7.76
N ALA A 337 -28.21 -4.37 8.63
CA ALA A 337 -27.63 -4.11 9.94
C ALA A 337 -26.21 -3.51 9.87
N LEU A 338 -25.39 -3.89 8.87
CA LEU A 338 -24.09 -3.27 8.62
C LEU A 338 -24.24 -1.84 8.08
N GLY A 339 -25.19 -1.61 7.16
CA GLY A 339 -25.44 -0.30 6.56
C GLY A 339 -25.84 0.79 7.57
N THR A 340 -26.62 0.43 8.59
CA THR A 340 -27.04 1.36 9.66
C THR A 340 -25.97 1.57 10.75
N LEU A 341 -24.96 0.69 10.84
CA LEU A 341 -24.02 0.67 11.96
C LEU A 341 -23.03 1.84 11.93
N ARG A 342 -23.22 2.81 12.84
CA ARG A 342 -22.38 4.04 12.97
C ARG A 342 -21.25 3.96 14.01
N THR A 343 -20.83 2.75 14.42
CA THR A 343 -19.69 2.61 15.37
C THR A 343 -18.32 2.66 14.68
N SER A 344 -17.30 3.11 15.41
CA SER A 344 -15.88 2.95 15.06
C SER A 344 -15.44 1.48 15.03
N ARG A 345 -16.15 0.60 15.74
CA ARG A 345 -15.92 -0.86 15.79
C ARG A 345 -16.70 -1.64 14.71
N HIS A 346 -16.91 -1.04 13.53
CA HIS A 346 -17.60 -1.72 12.42
C HIS A 346 -16.77 -2.94 11.93
N PRO A 347 -17.34 -4.15 11.83
CA PRO A 347 -16.57 -5.39 11.63
C PRO A 347 -15.78 -5.40 10.31
N CYS A 348 -16.31 -4.77 9.25
CA CYS A 348 -15.63 -4.72 7.96
C CYS A 348 -14.52 -3.65 7.87
N ARG A 349 -14.44 -2.68 8.81
CA ARG A 349 -13.60 -1.47 8.66
C ARG A 349 -12.12 -1.81 8.45
N ARG A 350 -11.57 -2.69 9.29
CA ARG A 350 -10.15 -3.08 9.28
C ARG A 350 -9.78 -3.93 8.07
N VAL A 351 -10.68 -4.82 7.64
CA VAL A 351 -10.48 -5.67 6.45
C VAL A 351 -10.50 -4.83 5.17
N PHE A 352 -11.48 -3.94 5.02
CA PHE A 352 -11.56 -3.03 3.87
C PHE A 352 -10.36 -2.09 3.81
N GLN A 353 -9.94 -1.54 4.96
CA GLN A 353 -8.72 -0.76 5.09
C GLN A 353 -7.47 -1.54 4.64
N ALA A 354 -7.31 -2.79 5.07
CA ALA A 354 -6.18 -3.62 4.70
C ALA A 354 -6.11 -3.91 3.18
N LEU A 355 -7.26 -4.21 2.56
CA LEU A 355 -7.36 -4.41 1.11
C LEU A 355 -7.08 -3.13 0.33
N ARG A 356 -7.57 -1.97 0.80
CA ARG A 356 -7.29 -0.66 0.20
C ARG A 356 -5.80 -0.37 0.16
N ILE A 357 -5.13 -0.53 1.31
CA ILE A 357 -3.67 -0.37 1.48
C ILE A 357 -2.91 -1.30 0.56
N ALA A 358 -3.34 -2.56 0.46
CA ALA A 358 -2.74 -3.57 -0.40
C ALA A 358 -2.82 -3.20 -1.88
N VAL A 359 -4.03 -2.92 -2.37
CA VAL A 359 -4.32 -2.64 -3.79
C VAL A 359 -3.60 -1.40 -4.30
N ASN A 360 -3.43 -0.38 -3.46
CA ASN A 360 -2.84 0.90 -3.87
C ASN A 360 -1.38 1.07 -3.45
N ASP A 361 -0.79 0.08 -2.75
CA ASP A 361 0.54 0.15 -2.17
C ASP A 361 0.78 1.47 -1.39
N GLU A 362 -0.16 1.78 -0.51
CA GLU A 362 -0.24 3.10 0.15
C GLU A 362 0.95 3.35 1.08
N LEU A 363 1.33 2.32 1.85
CA LEU A 363 2.47 2.41 2.79
C LEU A 363 3.82 2.42 2.06
N GLY A 364 3.91 1.77 0.89
CA GLY A 364 5.08 1.88 0.02
C GLY A 364 5.19 3.28 -0.57
N SER A 365 4.11 3.77 -1.20
CA SER A 365 4.06 5.11 -1.79
C SER A 365 4.36 6.21 -0.77
N LEU A 366 3.87 6.07 0.47
CA LEU A 366 4.15 6.98 1.58
C LEU A 366 5.61 6.97 2.01
N ARG A 367 6.24 5.79 2.10
CA ARG A 367 7.67 5.67 2.38
C ARG A 367 8.48 6.38 1.30
N ASP A 368 8.20 6.06 0.05
CA ASP A 368 8.97 6.58 -1.10
C ASP A 368 8.85 8.10 -1.20
N ALA A 369 7.65 8.65 -0.97
CA ALA A 369 7.41 10.09 -0.97
C ALA A 369 8.02 10.82 0.23
N ALA A 370 7.99 10.24 1.44
CA ALA A 370 8.64 10.81 2.61
C ALA A 370 10.18 10.83 2.45
N ALA A 371 10.75 9.75 1.88
CA ALA A 371 12.16 9.69 1.52
C ALA A 371 12.52 10.65 0.38
N ALA A 372 11.64 10.82 -0.62
CA ALA A 372 11.82 11.76 -1.72
C ALA A 372 11.78 13.22 -1.26
N ALA A 373 10.87 13.58 -0.34
CA ALA A 373 10.77 14.93 0.21
C ALA A 373 12.04 15.39 0.95
N ALA A 374 12.85 14.44 1.45
CA ALA A 374 14.14 14.70 2.08
C ALA A 374 15.32 14.82 1.09
N ARG A 375 15.11 14.57 -0.21
CA ARG A 375 16.18 14.67 -1.22
C ARG A 375 16.47 16.15 -1.53
N PRO A 376 17.74 16.52 -1.78
CA PRO A 376 18.09 17.84 -2.29
C PRO A 376 17.28 18.20 -3.54
N GLY A 377 16.80 19.44 -3.62
CA GLY A 377 16.01 19.94 -4.76
C GLY A 377 14.53 19.56 -4.76
N VAL A 378 14.04 18.80 -3.78
CA VAL A 378 12.59 18.52 -3.64
C VAL A 378 11.91 19.51 -2.69
N LEU A 379 12.54 19.80 -1.56
CA LEU A 379 12.24 20.97 -0.73
C LEU A 379 13.40 21.98 -0.84
N VAL A 380 13.06 23.27 -0.82
CA VAL A 380 14.04 24.35 -0.61
C VAL A 380 14.58 24.29 0.84
N PRO A 381 15.75 24.87 1.14
CA PRO A 381 16.17 25.12 2.52
C PRO A 381 15.09 25.91 3.29
N GLY A 382 14.72 25.44 4.48
CA GLY A 382 13.60 26.00 5.26
C GLY A 382 12.20 25.59 4.78
N GLY A 383 12.10 24.84 3.68
CA GLY A 383 10.84 24.29 3.18
C GLY A 383 10.21 23.26 4.13
N ARG A 384 8.88 23.13 4.07
CA ARG A 384 8.11 22.33 5.05
C ARG A 384 7.37 21.16 4.41
N LEU A 385 7.64 19.94 4.90
CA LEU A 385 6.79 18.77 4.65
C LEU A 385 5.67 18.70 5.70
N VAL A 386 4.43 18.54 5.24
CA VAL A 386 3.25 18.31 6.08
C VAL A 386 2.61 17.00 5.68
N VAL A 387 2.52 16.04 6.61
CA VAL A 387 1.84 14.76 6.38
C VAL A 387 0.71 14.58 7.37
N VAL A 388 -0.50 14.38 6.86
CA VAL A 388 -1.68 13.98 7.63
C VAL A 388 -1.85 12.47 7.48
N THR A 389 -2.08 11.79 8.60
CA THR A 389 -2.25 10.33 8.67
C THR A 389 -3.53 9.99 9.44
N PHE A 390 -4.21 8.91 9.07
CA PHE A 390 -5.46 8.46 9.69
C PHE A 390 -5.34 7.12 10.42
N GLN A 391 -4.15 6.51 10.45
CA GLN A 391 -3.87 5.30 11.22
C GLN A 391 -2.41 5.20 11.73
N PRO A 392 -2.15 4.42 12.80
CA PRO A 392 -0.82 4.28 13.39
C PRO A 392 0.29 3.76 12.46
N LEU A 393 -0.06 3.01 11.39
CA LEU A 393 0.93 2.47 10.46
C LEU A 393 1.50 3.54 9.52
N GLU A 394 0.65 4.47 9.08
CA GLU A 394 1.07 5.62 8.27
C GLU A 394 1.99 6.53 9.10
N ASP A 395 1.55 6.90 10.31
CA ASP A 395 2.33 7.70 11.28
C ASP A 395 3.70 7.07 11.58
N LYS A 396 3.74 5.74 11.80
CA LYS A 396 4.99 5.00 12.02
C LYS A 396 5.92 5.06 10.81
N VAL A 397 5.41 4.90 9.59
CA VAL A 397 6.23 4.99 8.36
C VAL A 397 6.81 6.40 8.22
N VAL A 398 5.97 7.44 8.33
CA VAL A 398 6.41 8.84 8.21
C VAL A 398 7.49 9.17 9.22
N LYS A 399 7.27 8.83 10.50
CA LYS A 399 8.27 9.05 11.56
C LYS A 399 9.57 8.32 11.27
N GLN A 400 9.53 7.06 10.82
CA GLN A 400 10.73 6.30 10.51
C GLN A 400 11.55 6.89 9.35
N GLU A 401 10.89 7.36 8.28
CA GLU A 401 11.62 7.97 7.16
C GLU A 401 12.12 9.39 7.49
N LEU A 402 11.36 10.20 8.24
CA LEU A 402 11.83 11.50 8.74
C LEU A 402 13.02 11.38 9.70
N LEU A 403 13.03 10.37 10.58
CA LEU A 403 14.16 10.07 11.45
C LEU A 403 15.41 9.68 10.65
N ARG A 404 15.26 8.85 9.61
CA ARG A 404 16.38 8.49 8.72
C ARG A 404 16.91 9.70 7.96
N ALA A 405 16.03 10.57 7.49
CA ALA A 405 16.39 11.80 6.78
C ALA A 405 17.14 12.81 7.67
N ALA A 406 16.79 12.90 8.96
CA ALA A 406 17.45 13.79 9.91
C ALA A 406 18.84 13.29 10.37
N GLY A 407 19.14 12.00 10.24
CA GLY A 407 20.35 11.40 10.80
C GLY A 407 20.38 11.50 12.34
N ASP A 408 21.57 11.68 12.92
CA ASP A 408 21.74 11.93 14.37
C ASP A 408 21.26 13.32 14.82
N ALA A 409 20.77 14.18 13.91
CA ALA A 409 20.18 15.46 14.28
C ALA A 409 18.85 15.23 15.01
N ARG A 410 18.76 15.72 16.26
CA ARG A 410 17.68 15.41 17.20
C ARG A 410 16.30 15.74 16.62
N VAL A 411 15.55 14.65 16.37
CA VAL A 411 14.13 14.50 15.99
C VAL A 411 13.26 15.75 15.98
N CYS A 412 12.55 15.94 14.86
CA CYS A 412 11.46 16.90 14.68
C CYS A 412 10.51 16.96 15.89
N ARG A 413 10.10 18.18 16.30
CA ARG A 413 8.92 18.34 17.16
C ARG A 413 7.72 17.74 16.42
N ALA A 414 7.20 16.61 16.90
CA ALA A 414 5.83 16.27 16.63
C ALA A 414 4.96 17.42 17.17
N LEU A 415 4.09 18.00 16.34
CA LEU A 415 3.01 18.83 16.83
C LEU A 415 2.11 17.93 17.68
N GLY A 416 2.26 18.04 19.00
CA GLY A 416 1.51 17.26 19.97
C GLY A 416 0.01 17.52 19.84
N ASP A 417 -0.78 16.54 20.26
CA ASP A 417 -2.25 16.52 20.35
C ASP A 417 -2.98 17.72 19.70
N LEU A 418 -3.34 17.56 18.42
CA LEU A 418 -4.05 18.53 17.57
C LEU A 418 -5.48 18.87 18.05
N SER A 419 -5.87 18.49 19.28
CA SER A 419 -7.11 18.90 19.93
C SER A 419 -7.04 20.28 20.60
N ARG A 420 -5.84 20.80 20.88
CA ARG A 420 -5.65 22.20 21.32
C ARG A 420 -5.17 23.08 20.16
N PRO A 421 -5.68 24.32 20.02
CA PRO A 421 -5.07 25.31 19.14
C PRO A 421 -3.68 25.68 19.68
N PRO A 422 -2.73 26.11 18.83
CA PRO A 422 -1.46 26.65 19.29
C PRO A 422 -1.70 27.96 20.06
N ASP A 423 -0.96 28.15 21.16
CA ASP A 423 -0.90 29.45 21.83
C ASP A 423 -0.28 30.49 20.88
N LEU A 424 -0.96 31.63 20.78
CA LEU A 424 -0.51 32.81 20.04
C LEU A 424 -0.05 33.86 21.06
N THR A 425 1.21 33.75 21.47
CA THR A 425 1.94 34.71 22.31
C THR A 425 3.36 34.86 21.79
#